data_AF-A0A8H7TS39-F1
#
_entry.id   AF-A0A8H7TS39-F1
#
_cell.length_a   1.000
_cell.length_b   1.000
_cell.length_c   1.000
_cell.angle_alpha   90.00
_cell.angle_beta   90.00
_cell.angle_gamma   90.00
#
_symmetry.space_group_name_H-M   'P 1'
#
loop_
_entity.id
_entity.type
_entity.pdbx_description
1 polymer ?
#
loop_
_entity_poly.entity_id
_entity_poly.type
_entity_poly.pdbx_seq_one_letter_code
_entity_poly.pdbx_strand_id
1 'polypeptide(L)'
;MKPAVSVMHKLLSQKSRTPGREDEDIITFPGRLPCISNVNAREFQSKEQLKDLLARSCLETVQWWNSIRYLDQEVKIRRWVGIGPGYVGRNLVGKEVGMRGKDMVKGGGVWAITDPSEIEEVLRGLEETNNIKDEDGTEAERKEQEEERERKRKLKLKAEHERLRGGFEPWDGRDSI
;
A
#
# COMPACT_ATOMS: atom_id res chain seq x y z
N MET A 1 15.46 9.84 -23.36
CA MET A 1 14.45 10.92 -23.19
C MET A 1 14.84 12.00 -22.15
N LYS A 2 16.15 12.28 -21.91
CA LYS A 2 16.58 13.44 -21.09
C LYS A 2 15.96 14.80 -21.48
N PRO A 3 15.62 15.07 -22.76
CA PRO A 3 14.96 16.32 -23.13
C PRO A 3 13.63 16.57 -22.41
N ALA A 4 12.81 15.53 -22.17
CA ALA A 4 11.48 15.70 -21.57
C ALA A 4 11.56 16.20 -20.12
N VAL A 5 12.49 15.64 -19.33
CA VAL A 5 12.74 16.04 -17.93
C VAL A 5 13.20 17.50 -17.87
N SER A 6 14.17 17.88 -18.70
CA SER A 6 14.67 19.26 -18.75
C SER A 6 13.59 20.26 -19.19
N VAL A 7 12.78 19.91 -20.19
CA VAL A 7 11.64 20.73 -20.62
C VAL A 7 10.64 20.89 -19.48
N MET A 8 10.31 19.81 -18.76
CA MET A 8 9.38 19.87 -17.64
C MET A 8 9.90 20.74 -16.50
N HIS A 9 11.18 20.64 -16.12
CA HIS A 9 11.78 21.55 -15.14
C HIS A 9 11.66 23.01 -15.55
N LYS A 10 11.93 23.32 -16.83
CA LYS A 10 11.81 24.68 -17.36
C LYS A 10 10.37 25.19 -17.24
N LEU A 11 9.38 24.38 -17.62
CA LEU A 11 7.96 24.74 -17.47
C LEU A 11 7.58 24.95 -16.00
N LEU A 12 8.01 24.06 -15.12
CA LEU A 12 7.68 24.12 -13.68
C LEU A 12 8.39 25.27 -12.95
N SER A 13 9.46 25.84 -13.50
CA SER A 13 10.11 27.04 -12.96
C SER A 13 9.38 28.35 -13.31
N GLN A 14 8.42 28.31 -14.23
CA GLN A 14 7.68 29.50 -14.66
C GLN A 14 6.54 29.85 -13.70
N LYS A 15 6.05 31.08 -13.84
CA LYS A 15 4.82 31.53 -13.20
C LYS A 15 3.59 30.85 -13.79
N SER A 16 2.50 30.87 -13.03
CA SER A 16 1.22 30.33 -13.47
C SER A 16 0.71 31.09 -14.71
N ARG A 17 0.04 30.37 -15.60
CA ARG A 17 -0.60 30.93 -16.80
C ARG A 17 -2.13 31.01 -16.65
N THR A 18 -2.64 30.70 -15.45
CA THR A 18 -4.06 30.74 -15.13
C THR A 18 -4.51 32.19 -14.94
N PRO A 19 -5.59 32.64 -15.60
CA PRO A 19 -6.13 33.98 -15.41
C PRO A 19 -6.37 34.32 -13.94
N GLY A 20 -5.86 35.46 -13.48
CA GLY A 20 -5.96 35.91 -12.08
C GLY A 20 -4.93 35.29 -11.13
N ARG A 21 -3.99 34.48 -11.63
CA ARG A 21 -2.87 33.89 -10.87
C ARG A 21 -1.54 34.03 -11.59
N GLU A 22 -1.40 35.02 -12.46
CA GLU A 22 -0.25 35.19 -13.35
C GLU A 22 1.05 35.47 -12.58
N ASP A 23 0.96 36.08 -11.40
CA ASP A 23 2.12 36.38 -10.53
C ASP A 23 2.46 35.22 -9.57
N GLU A 24 1.62 34.19 -9.52
CA GLU A 24 1.80 33.04 -8.65
C GLU A 24 2.70 31.98 -9.28
N ASP A 25 3.20 31.06 -8.46
CA ASP A 25 3.90 29.88 -8.97
C ASP A 25 2.92 28.93 -9.69
N ILE A 26 3.40 28.26 -10.74
CA ILE A 26 2.62 27.24 -11.44
C ILE A 26 2.20 26.08 -10.53
N ILE A 27 2.96 25.81 -9.46
CA ILE A 27 2.61 24.84 -8.42
C ILE A 27 2.15 25.55 -7.15
N THR A 28 0.94 25.20 -6.70
CA THR A 28 0.45 25.50 -5.35
C THR A 28 0.87 24.37 -4.40
N PHE A 29 1.59 24.72 -3.35
CA PHE A 29 2.02 23.79 -2.30
C PHE A 29 1.94 24.48 -0.92
N PRO A 30 1.50 23.81 0.16
CA PRO A 30 1.01 22.43 0.19
C PRO A 30 -0.31 22.25 -0.57
N GLY A 31 -0.53 21.04 -1.07
CA GLY A 31 -1.81 20.66 -1.69
C GLY A 31 -2.92 20.51 -0.65
N ARG A 32 -4.18 20.43 -1.11
CA ARG A 32 -5.33 20.17 -0.22
C ARG A 32 -5.42 18.73 0.27
N LEU A 33 -4.80 17.80 -0.46
CA LEU A 33 -4.77 16.38 -0.18
C LEU A 33 -3.32 15.88 -0.30
N PRO A 34 -2.90 14.91 0.52
CA PRO A 34 -1.66 14.19 0.31
C PRO A 34 -1.67 13.52 -1.07
N CYS A 35 -0.58 13.67 -1.82
CA CYS A 35 -0.43 13.07 -3.14
C CYS A 35 0.81 12.18 -3.17
N ILE A 36 0.66 10.96 -3.67
CA ILE A 36 1.75 9.98 -3.82
C ILE A 36 2.43 10.18 -5.18
N SER A 37 3.74 10.28 -5.17
CA SER A 37 4.53 10.37 -6.40
C SER A 37 4.62 9.02 -7.11
N ASN A 38 4.44 9.04 -8.43
CA ASN A 38 4.65 7.89 -9.30
C ASN A 38 6.12 7.43 -9.34
N VAL A 39 7.07 8.28 -8.97
CA VAL A 39 8.50 7.99 -9.11
C VAL A 39 9.06 7.24 -7.90
N ASN A 40 8.64 7.61 -6.69
CA ASN A 40 9.19 7.03 -5.45
C ASN A 40 8.14 6.37 -4.56
N ALA A 41 6.86 6.35 -4.95
CA ALA A 41 5.75 5.78 -4.19
C ALA A 41 5.57 6.36 -2.77
N ARG A 42 5.97 7.63 -2.56
CA ARG A 42 5.83 8.35 -1.29
C ARG A 42 5.14 9.71 -1.48
N GLU A 43 4.65 10.27 -0.38
CA GLU A 43 4.04 11.60 -0.33
C GLU A 43 5.05 12.70 -0.63
N PHE A 44 4.62 13.73 -1.36
CA PHE A 44 5.44 14.94 -1.57
C PHE A 44 5.65 15.70 -0.26
N GLN A 45 6.92 15.98 0.06
CA GLN A 45 7.33 16.65 1.30
C GLN A 45 7.58 18.15 1.11
N SER A 46 7.87 18.59 -0.11
CA SER A 46 8.07 20.01 -0.42
C SER A 46 7.68 20.35 -1.86
N LYS A 47 7.55 21.65 -2.13
CA LYS A 47 7.27 22.18 -3.46
C LYS A 47 8.39 21.87 -4.46
N GLU A 48 9.64 21.98 -4.03
CA GLU A 48 10.82 21.71 -4.84
C GLU A 48 10.90 20.23 -5.19
N GLN A 49 10.64 19.36 -4.20
CA GLN A 49 10.59 17.91 -4.41
C GLN A 49 9.43 17.53 -5.34
N LEU A 50 8.26 18.17 -5.20
CA LEU A 50 7.14 17.98 -6.11
C LEU A 50 7.53 18.35 -7.56
N LYS A 51 8.19 19.49 -7.78
CA LYS A 51 8.68 19.88 -9.11
C LYS A 51 9.68 18.88 -9.69
N ASP A 52 10.62 18.41 -8.87
CA ASP A 52 11.62 17.42 -9.27
C ASP A 52 10.97 16.07 -9.67
N LEU A 53 10.14 15.52 -8.80
CA LEU A 53 9.49 14.23 -9.03
C LEU A 53 8.50 14.27 -10.21
N LEU A 54 7.80 15.39 -10.42
CA LEU A 54 6.97 15.59 -11.62
C LEU A 54 7.80 15.59 -12.89
N ALA A 55 8.94 16.29 -12.92
CA ALA A 55 9.82 16.29 -14.08
C ALA A 55 10.40 14.90 -14.37
N ARG A 56 10.81 14.18 -13.33
CA ARG A 56 11.33 12.82 -13.43
C ARG A 56 10.28 11.80 -13.88
N SER A 57 9.01 12.03 -13.56
CA SER A 57 7.90 11.16 -14.01
C SER A 57 7.76 11.07 -15.53
N CYS A 58 8.32 12.02 -16.29
CA CYS A 58 8.35 11.96 -17.75
C CYS A 58 9.30 10.87 -18.30
N LEU A 59 10.13 10.24 -17.46
CA LEU A 59 11.13 9.26 -17.89
C LEU A 59 11.20 8.03 -16.98
N GLU A 60 11.05 8.21 -15.67
CA GLU A 60 11.20 7.13 -14.70
C GLU A 60 9.97 6.22 -14.65
N THR A 61 10.19 4.96 -14.27
CA THR A 61 9.14 3.95 -14.18
C THR A 61 8.11 4.32 -13.13
N VAL A 62 6.83 4.17 -13.47
CA VAL A 62 5.72 4.34 -12.53
C VAL A 62 5.74 3.22 -11.49
N GLN A 63 5.97 3.58 -10.23
CA GLN A 63 6.01 2.70 -9.07
C GLN A 63 4.60 2.37 -8.53
N TRP A 64 3.65 2.07 -9.43
CA TRP A 64 2.22 1.89 -9.08
C TRP A 64 2.01 0.84 -7.98
N TRP A 65 2.62 -0.33 -8.15
CA TRP A 65 2.54 -1.42 -7.20
C TRP A 65 3.04 -1.01 -5.80
N ASN A 66 4.19 -0.34 -5.75
CA ASN A 66 4.77 0.16 -4.50
C ASN A 66 3.87 1.22 -3.85
N SER A 67 3.20 2.08 -4.63
CA SER A 67 2.25 3.07 -4.11
C SER A 67 1.05 2.39 -3.43
N ILE A 68 0.45 1.39 -4.08
CA ILE A 68 -0.68 0.65 -3.50
C ILE A 68 -0.24 -0.11 -2.25
N ARG A 69 0.93 -0.74 -2.29
CA ARG A 69 1.50 -1.44 -1.14
C ARG A 69 1.78 -0.51 0.04
N TYR A 70 2.37 0.66 -0.20
CA TYR A 70 2.58 1.68 0.84
C TYR A 70 1.26 2.09 1.49
N LEU A 71 0.28 2.45 0.66
CA LEU A 71 -1.01 2.93 1.13
C LEU A 71 -1.78 1.85 1.90
N ASP A 72 -1.78 0.60 1.44
CA ASP A 72 -2.47 -0.52 2.11
C ASP A 72 -1.74 -0.98 3.38
N GLN A 73 -0.41 -1.20 3.30
CA GLN A 73 0.34 -1.88 4.35
C GLN A 73 0.88 -0.92 5.40
N GLU A 74 1.29 0.30 5.02
CA GLU A 74 1.88 1.27 5.95
C GLU A 74 0.83 2.30 6.40
N VAL A 75 0.14 2.96 5.46
CA VAL A 75 -0.85 4.01 5.75
C VAL A 75 -2.21 3.43 6.19
N LYS A 76 -2.46 2.15 5.92
CA LYS A 76 -3.71 1.43 6.27
C LYS A 76 -4.95 2.00 5.58
N ILE A 77 -4.85 2.34 4.30
CA ILE A 77 -6.01 2.70 3.48
C ILE A 77 -6.87 1.46 3.19
N ARG A 78 -8.16 1.57 3.49
CA ARG A 78 -9.14 0.46 3.38
C ARG A 78 -10.27 0.71 2.39
N ARG A 79 -10.50 1.98 2.05
CA ARG A 79 -11.54 2.40 1.12
C ARG A 79 -10.88 3.09 -0.06
N TRP A 80 -11.17 2.59 -1.25
CA TRP A 80 -10.54 2.99 -2.51
C TRP A 80 -11.62 3.42 -3.47
N VAL A 81 -11.45 4.60 -4.08
CA VAL A 81 -12.38 5.11 -5.10
C VAL A 81 -11.54 5.53 -6.30
N GLY A 82 -11.69 4.81 -7.42
CA GLY A 82 -11.15 5.25 -8.70
C GLY A 82 -12.03 6.35 -9.30
N ILE A 83 -11.47 7.47 -9.72
CA ILE A 83 -12.21 8.56 -10.35
C ILE A 83 -11.69 8.75 -11.77
N GLY A 84 -12.59 8.70 -12.75
CA GLY A 84 -12.26 8.86 -14.16
C GLY A 84 -12.81 7.72 -15.02
N PRO A 85 -12.68 7.83 -16.35
CA PRO A 85 -13.27 6.87 -17.26
C PRO A 85 -12.63 5.48 -17.15
N GLY A 86 -13.47 4.45 -17.19
CA GLY A 86 -13.07 3.04 -17.15
C GLY A 86 -12.67 2.53 -15.76
N TYR A 87 -12.42 1.22 -15.66
CA TYR A 87 -12.24 0.53 -14.38
C TYR A 87 -10.81 0.01 -14.14
N VAL A 88 -9.83 0.47 -14.93
CA VAL A 88 -8.45 -0.05 -14.88
C VAL A 88 -7.83 0.15 -13.49
N GLY A 89 -7.90 1.37 -12.95
CA GLY A 89 -7.36 1.68 -11.62
C GLY A 89 -7.99 0.82 -10.53
N ARG A 90 -9.32 0.77 -10.49
CA ARG A 90 -10.10 -0.07 -9.55
C ARG A 90 -9.73 -1.55 -9.66
N ASN A 91 -9.60 -2.07 -10.88
CA ASN A 91 -9.27 -3.49 -11.11
C ASN A 91 -7.84 -3.83 -10.69
N LEU A 92 -6.87 -2.94 -10.91
CA LEU A 92 -5.50 -3.13 -10.43
C LEU A 92 -5.45 -3.10 -8.90
N VAL A 93 -6.12 -2.14 -8.26
CA VAL A 93 -6.20 -2.08 -6.79
C VAL A 93 -6.82 -3.36 -6.25
N GLY A 94 -7.96 -3.80 -6.79
CA GLY A 94 -8.65 -5.01 -6.32
C GLY A 94 -7.83 -6.30 -6.42
N LYS A 95 -6.88 -6.39 -7.36
CA LYS A 95 -5.92 -7.50 -7.44
C LYS A 95 -4.84 -7.44 -6.37
N GLU A 96 -4.37 -6.24 -6.04
CA GLU A 96 -3.22 -6.05 -5.14
C GLU A 96 -3.57 -6.10 -3.66
N VAL A 97 -4.65 -5.43 -3.26
CA VAL A 97 -5.05 -5.39 -1.83
C VAL A 97 -5.84 -6.62 -1.41
N GLY A 98 -6.31 -7.40 -2.40
CA GLY A 98 -7.31 -8.46 -2.23
C GLY A 98 -8.65 -7.87 -1.78
N MET A 99 -9.75 -8.44 -2.26
CA MET A 99 -11.04 -8.22 -1.59
C MET A 99 -10.96 -8.96 -0.26
N ARG A 100 -10.37 -8.35 0.77
CA ARG A 100 -10.16 -8.95 2.08
C ARG A 100 -11.51 -9.24 2.73
N GLY A 101 -12.08 -10.42 2.47
CA GLY A 101 -13.06 -11.15 3.29
C GLY A 101 -14.34 -10.44 3.76
N LYS A 102 -14.50 -9.14 3.53
CA LYS A 102 -15.71 -8.35 3.78
C LYS A 102 -16.57 -8.43 2.52
N ASP A 103 -16.98 -9.66 2.19
CA ASP A 103 -18.02 -9.97 1.22
C ASP A 103 -19.42 -9.51 1.67
N MET A 104 -19.51 -8.73 2.75
CA MET A 104 -20.78 -8.25 3.29
C MET A 104 -21.30 -6.98 2.59
N VAL A 105 -20.48 -6.28 1.79
CA VAL A 105 -20.89 -5.06 1.05
C VAL A 105 -20.39 -5.13 -0.39
N LYS A 106 -21.24 -4.74 -1.36
CA LYS A 106 -20.88 -4.66 -2.78
C LYS A 106 -19.61 -3.83 -2.97
N GLY A 107 -18.55 -4.45 -3.48
CA GLY A 107 -17.31 -3.79 -3.87
C GLY A 107 -16.09 -4.03 -2.98
N GLY A 108 -16.22 -4.70 -1.82
CA GLY A 108 -15.07 -5.11 -0.99
C GLY A 108 -14.13 -3.97 -0.57
N GLY A 109 -14.65 -2.74 -0.46
CA GLY A 109 -13.87 -1.52 -0.17
C GLY A 109 -13.25 -0.84 -1.38
N VAL A 110 -13.53 -1.28 -2.62
CA VAL A 110 -12.95 -0.74 -3.86
C VAL A 110 -14.02 -0.41 -4.90
N TRP A 111 -14.29 0.89 -5.07
CA TRP A 111 -15.29 1.46 -5.98
C TRP A 111 -14.64 2.25 -7.13
N ALA A 112 -15.47 2.66 -8.09
CA ALA A 112 -15.10 3.59 -9.14
C ALA A 112 -16.27 4.53 -9.46
N ILE A 113 -15.95 5.76 -9.86
CA ILE A 113 -16.87 6.74 -10.43
C ILE A 113 -16.36 7.05 -11.84
N THR A 114 -17.03 6.44 -12.81
CA THR A 114 -16.80 6.59 -14.25
C THR A 114 -17.88 7.45 -14.90
N ASP A 115 -19.10 7.45 -14.33
CA ASP A 115 -20.24 8.29 -14.72
C ASP A 115 -20.86 8.97 -13.48
N PRO A 116 -21.40 10.22 -13.58
CA PRO A 116 -22.04 10.88 -12.46
C PRO A 116 -23.20 10.11 -11.81
N SER A 117 -23.89 9.23 -12.55
CA SER A 117 -24.96 8.38 -12.00
C SER A 117 -24.48 7.37 -10.94
N GLU A 118 -23.19 7.04 -10.93
CA GLU A 118 -22.58 6.10 -9.98
C GLU A 118 -22.27 6.76 -8.62
N ILE A 119 -22.29 8.10 -8.54
CA ILE A 119 -21.89 8.84 -7.33
C ILE A 119 -22.72 8.44 -6.11
N GLU A 120 -24.05 8.36 -6.26
CA GLU A 120 -24.96 8.06 -5.17
C GLU A 120 -24.73 6.65 -4.59
N GLU A 121 -24.46 5.67 -5.46
CA GLU A 121 -24.13 4.31 -5.03
C GLU A 121 -22.80 4.26 -4.28
N VAL A 122 -21.78 4.97 -4.76
CA VAL A 122 -20.47 5.03 -4.10
C VAL A 122 -20.56 5.73 -2.75
N LEU A 123 -21.28 6.85 -2.64
CA LEU A 123 -21.46 7.57 -1.37
C LEU A 123 -22.14 6.68 -0.33
N ARG A 124 -23.20 5.97 -0.72
CA ARG A 124 -23.89 5.00 0.14
C ARG A 124 -22.95 3.88 0.60
N GLY A 125 -22.15 3.32 -0.29
CA GLY A 125 -21.15 2.30 0.07
C GLY A 125 -20.10 2.83 1.07
N LEU A 126 -19.69 4.09 0.93
CA LEU A 126 -18.77 4.74 1.88
C LEU A 126 -19.41 4.97 3.26
N GLU A 127 -20.70 5.32 3.30
CA GLU A 127 -21.47 5.47 4.54
C GLU A 127 -21.68 4.13 5.26
N GLU A 128 -22.10 3.09 4.54
CA GLU A 128 -22.28 1.73 5.06
C GLU A 128 -20.99 1.17 5.67
N THR A 129 -19.84 1.52 5.09
CA THR A 129 -18.53 1.04 5.53
C THR A 129 -17.85 1.94 6.58
N ASN A 130 -18.45 3.08 6.95
CA ASN A 130 -17.81 4.07 7.81
C ASN A 130 -17.59 3.59 9.26
N ASN A 131 -18.42 2.67 9.73
CA ASN A 131 -18.36 2.12 11.10
C ASN A 131 -17.74 0.71 11.17
N ILE A 132 -17.37 0.13 10.02
CA ILE A 132 -16.78 -1.20 10.01
C ILE A 132 -15.32 -1.07 10.41
N LYS A 133 -15.04 -1.30 11.69
CA LYS A 133 -13.66 -1.34 12.21
C LYS A 133 -12.85 -2.39 11.44
N ASP A 134 -11.57 -2.11 11.28
CA ASP A 134 -10.62 -3.09 10.77
C ASP A 134 -10.52 -4.23 11.79
N GLU A 135 -11.04 -5.40 11.44
CA GLU A 135 -10.71 -6.68 12.07
C GLU A 135 -9.31 -7.14 11.60
N ASP A 136 -8.36 -6.21 11.48
CA ASP A 136 -6.97 -6.59 11.60
C ASP A 136 -6.78 -6.78 13.09
N GLY A 137 -6.96 -8.02 13.55
CA GLY A 137 -7.02 -8.42 14.94
C GLY A 137 -6.27 -7.52 15.89
N THR A 138 -6.93 -7.16 16.98
CA THR A 138 -6.45 -6.19 17.97
C THR A 138 -4.98 -6.47 18.32
N GLU A 139 -4.24 -5.47 18.77
CA GLU A 139 -2.84 -5.68 19.20
C GLU A 139 -2.70 -6.83 20.22
N ALA A 140 -3.77 -7.14 20.95
CA ALA A 140 -3.92 -8.34 21.77
C ALA A 140 -3.90 -9.65 20.95
N GLU A 141 -4.69 -9.76 19.88
CA GLU A 141 -4.73 -10.94 19.00
C GLU A 141 -3.41 -11.18 18.24
N ARG A 142 -2.70 -10.10 17.87
CA ARG A 142 -1.36 -10.23 17.27
C ARG A 142 -0.33 -10.74 18.27
N LYS A 143 -0.38 -10.24 19.51
CA LYS A 143 0.45 -10.74 20.61
C LYS A 143 0.14 -12.21 20.89
N GLU A 144 -1.13 -12.59 20.91
CA GLU A 144 -1.55 -13.98 21.11
C GLU A 144 -1.03 -14.90 20.00
N GLN A 145 -1.10 -14.48 18.74
CA GLN A 145 -0.54 -15.24 17.61
C GLN A 145 0.98 -15.35 17.64
N GLU A 146 1.67 -14.30 18.10
CA GLU A 146 3.13 -14.30 18.25
C GLU A 146 3.57 -15.21 19.41
N GLU A 147 2.89 -15.14 20.55
CA GLU A 147 3.09 -16.04 21.70
C GLU A 147 2.82 -17.51 21.33
N GLU A 148 1.75 -17.78 20.57
CA GLU A 148 1.43 -19.14 20.12
C GLU A 148 2.50 -19.68 19.15
N ARG A 149 3.00 -18.85 18.23
CA ARG A 149 4.11 -19.20 17.33
C ARG A 149 5.38 -19.49 18.10
N GLU A 150 5.71 -18.69 19.11
CA GLU A 150 6.89 -18.90 19.94
C GLU A 150 6.77 -20.19 20.77
N ARG A 151 5.58 -20.47 21.32
CA ARG A 151 5.27 -21.70 22.05
C ARG A 151 5.41 -22.93 21.17
N LYS A 152 4.89 -22.90 19.93
CA LYS A 152 5.06 -23.97 18.94
C LYS A 152 6.53 -24.17 18.57
N ARG A 153 7.32 -23.10 18.43
CA ARG A 153 8.76 -23.17 18.15
C ARG A 153 9.54 -23.81 19.30
N LYS A 154 9.23 -23.44 20.55
CA LYS A 154 9.82 -24.04 21.75
C LYS A 154 9.49 -25.53 21.87
N LEU A 155 8.23 -25.91 21.61
CA LEU A 155 7.81 -27.32 21.56
C LEU A 155 8.55 -28.13 20.50
N LYS A 156 8.72 -27.56 19.29
CA LYS A 156 9.45 -28.20 18.20
C LYS A 156 10.93 -28.43 18.55
N LEU A 157 11.59 -27.41 19.11
CA LEU A 157 12.98 -27.52 19.60
C LEU A 157 13.13 -28.55 20.72
N LYS A 158 12.15 -28.62 21.63
CA LYS A 158 12.15 -29.62 22.72
C LYS A 158 12.02 -31.04 22.16
N ALA A 159 11.10 -31.27 21.23
CA ALA A 159 10.91 -32.56 20.59
C ALA A 159 12.13 -32.98 19.76
N GLU A 160 12.80 -32.04 19.09
CA GLU A 160 14.04 -32.29 18.37
C GLU A 160 15.20 -32.65 19.32
N HIS A 161 15.32 -31.94 20.44
CA HIS A 161 16.31 -32.24 21.46
C HIS A 161 16.07 -33.58 22.18
N GLU A 162 14.81 -33.97 22.39
CA GLU A 162 14.44 -35.29 22.91
C GLU A 162 14.73 -36.40 21.89
N ARG A 163 14.50 -36.18 20.58
CA ARG A 163 14.93 -37.13 19.54
C ARG A 163 16.45 -37.33 19.54
N LEU A 164 17.22 -36.26 19.68
CA LEU A 164 18.69 -36.35 19.73
C LEU A 164 19.19 -37.05 20.99
N ARG A 165 18.46 -36.97 22.12
CA ARG A 165 18.77 -37.70 23.35
C ARG A 165 18.28 -39.16 23.35
N GLY A 166 17.23 -39.48 22.61
CA GLY A 166 16.71 -40.85 22.46
C GLY A 166 17.50 -41.74 21.48
N GLY A 167 18.52 -41.20 20.81
CA GLY A 167 19.34 -41.91 19.83
C GLY A 167 20.68 -42.45 20.34
N PHE A 168 20.95 -42.41 21.66
CA PHE A 168 22.17 -42.96 22.23
C PHE A 168 21.88 -44.30 22.89
N GLU A 169 21.94 -45.39 22.12
CA GLU A 169 22.13 -46.71 22.70
C GLU A 169 23.58 -46.81 23.20
N PRO A 170 23.83 -47.18 24.47
CA PRO A 170 25.18 -47.38 24.96
C PRO A 170 25.81 -48.55 24.18
N TRP A 171 26.93 -48.29 23.51
CA TRP A 171 27.74 -49.34 22.89
C TRP A 171 28.20 -50.32 23.98
N ASP A 172 27.63 -51.53 24.03
CA ASP A 172 28.11 -52.59 24.89
C ASP A 172 29.22 -53.33 24.14
N GLY A 173 30.48 -53.05 24.46
CA GLY A 173 31.64 -53.57 23.75
C GLY A 173 31.82 -55.10 23.85
N ARG A 174 30.90 -55.87 23.31
CA ARG A 174 30.91 -57.34 23.19
C ARG A 174 30.79 -57.74 21.74
N ASP A 175 31.74 -57.29 20.93
CA ASP A 175 32.11 -57.95 19.67
C ASP A 175 33.59 -57.68 19.42
N SER A 176 34.43 -58.45 20.11
CA SER A 176 35.87 -58.58 19.87
C SER A 176 36.35 -59.89 20.51
N ILE A 177 36.21 -61.01 19.79
CA ILE A 177 37.14 -62.15 19.62
C ILE A 177 36.42 -63.21 18.78
#